data_AF-A0A2P7YD20-F1
#
_entry.id   AF-A0A2P7YD20-F1
#
_cell.length_a   1.000
_cell.length_b   1.000
_cell.length_c   1.000
_cell.angle_alpha   90.00
_cell.angle_beta   90.00
_cell.angle_gamma   90.00
#
_symmetry.space_group_name_H-M   'P 1'
#
loop_
_entity.id
_entity.type
_entity.pdbx_description
1 polymer ?
#
loop_
_entity_poly.entity_id
_entity_poly.type
_entity_poly.pdbx_seq_one_letter_code
_entity_poly.pdbx_strand_id
1 'polypeptide(L)'
;MPQLIEQWRMKSAEGIAIGFITIWFLGDVLNLVGALWAGLLPEVIFLAVWFCIADFLMIASYFYYTKVYPKHHKKPKRASSRGSRGSHGSHENAPLLRRRSSTLTDIALEPEYHSIVTRYVLPIIFVVAAGVLGFLFSDTAADDGKSPSKIDAGPQIVGYLSALLYLGARIPQILQNHRRRSVEGLSLLFFLFSSLGNLTYAGQILFYRSDSQYIVLNLSWLLGSLGTILEDGIIFVQFYIYKGHHQHLEAVVSP
;
A
#
# COMPACT_ATOMS: atom_id res chain seq x y z
N MET A 1 -5.67 -0.02 0.93
CA MET A 1 -6.82 0.17 0.00
C MET A 1 -6.54 0.96 -1.27
N PRO A 2 -5.73 2.05 -1.30
CA PRO A 2 -5.48 2.79 -2.54
C PRO A 2 -4.92 1.92 -3.69
N GLN A 3 -4.08 0.94 -3.36
CA GLN A 3 -3.52 0.03 -4.35
C GLN A 3 -4.55 -0.90 -4.98
N LEU A 4 -5.50 -1.43 -4.21
CA LEU A 4 -6.57 -2.28 -4.73
C LEU A 4 -7.47 -1.51 -5.71
N ILE A 5 -7.74 -0.23 -5.40
CA ILE A 5 -8.46 0.67 -6.28
C ILE A 5 -7.69 0.87 -7.59
N GLU A 6 -6.37 1.09 -7.52
CA GLU A 6 -5.54 1.22 -8.73
C GLU A 6 -5.55 -0.05 -9.58
N GLN A 7 -5.45 -1.23 -8.98
CA GLN A 7 -5.56 -2.51 -9.72
C GLN A 7 -6.92 -2.62 -10.41
N TRP A 8 -8.00 -2.29 -9.70
CA TRP A 8 -9.34 -2.35 -10.26
C TRP A 8 -9.58 -1.34 -11.37
N ARG A 9 -9.00 -0.14 -11.27
CA ARG A 9 -9.07 0.92 -12.27
C ARG A 9 -8.27 0.59 -13.52
N MET A 10 -7.03 0.14 -13.34
CA MET A 10 -6.12 -0.21 -14.44
C MET A 10 -6.47 -1.54 -15.10
N LYS A 11 -7.27 -2.38 -14.43
CA LYS A 11 -7.55 -3.78 -14.81
C LYS A 11 -6.26 -4.57 -15.04
N SER A 12 -5.22 -4.23 -14.29
CA SER A 12 -3.87 -4.80 -14.39
C SER A 12 -3.22 -4.82 -13.01
N ALA A 13 -2.39 -5.82 -12.79
CA ALA A 13 -1.57 -5.97 -11.59
C ALA A 13 -0.06 -5.95 -11.90
N GLU A 14 0.34 -5.57 -13.12
CA GLU A 14 1.75 -5.56 -13.57
C GLU A 14 2.63 -4.58 -12.80
N GLY A 15 2.03 -3.56 -12.17
CA GLY A 15 2.72 -2.54 -11.37
C GLY A 15 3.29 -3.03 -10.06
N ILE A 16 2.70 -4.08 -9.48
CA ILE A 16 2.98 -4.52 -8.12
C ILE A 16 3.87 -5.76 -8.16
N ALA A 17 4.86 -5.81 -7.28
CA ALA A 17 5.64 -7.00 -7.06
C ALA A 17 4.82 -8.03 -6.27
N ILE A 18 4.66 -9.23 -6.84
CA ILE A 18 3.99 -10.33 -6.13
C ILE A 18 4.69 -10.64 -4.80
N GLY A 19 6.03 -10.58 -4.77
CA GLY A 19 6.82 -10.77 -3.56
C GLY A 19 6.50 -9.73 -2.47
N PHE A 20 6.23 -8.48 -2.87
CA PHE A 20 5.83 -7.44 -1.93
C PHE A 20 4.53 -7.82 -1.22
N ILE A 21 3.46 -8.11 -1.97
CA ILE A 21 2.16 -8.41 -1.37
C ILE A 21 2.12 -9.75 -0.62
N THR A 22 2.91 -10.77 -1.03
CA THR A 22 2.92 -12.06 -0.33
C THR A 22 3.69 -12.03 0.98
N ILE A 23 4.85 -11.37 1.01
CA ILE A 23 5.63 -11.22 2.25
C ILE A 23 4.89 -10.28 3.20
N TRP A 24 4.26 -9.23 2.65
CA TRP A 24 3.48 -8.29 3.44
C TRP A 24 2.29 -8.98 4.13
N PHE A 25 1.51 -9.78 3.40
CA PHE A 25 0.43 -10.59 3.97
C PHE A 25 0.91 -11.55 5.08
N LEU A 26 2.09 -12.17 4.92
CA LEU A 26 2.64 -13.04 5.95
C LEU A 26 2.96 -12.26 7.23
N GLY A 27 3.48 -11.03 7.09
CA GLY A 27 3.68 -10.11 8.21
C GLY A 27 2.36 -9.80 8.94
N ASP A 28 1.29 -9.51 8.20
CA ASP A 28 -0.03 -9.21 8.75
C ASP A 28 -0.63 -10.41 9.51
N VAL A 29 -0.47 -11.63 8.99
CA VAL A 29 -0.88 -12.85 9.69
C VAL A 29 -0.11 -13.05 11.00
N LEU A 30 1.20 -12.84 10.99
CA LEU A 30 2.00 -12.94 12.22
C LEU A 30 1.63 -11.85 13.23
N ASN A 31 1.32 -10.64 12.76
CA ASN A 31 0.83 -9.57 13.62
C ASN A 31 -0.52 -9.92 14.26
N LEU A 32 -1.44 -10.53 13.50
CA LEU A 32 -2.71 -11.01 14.06
C LEU A 32 -2.50 -12.11 15.11
N VAL A 33 -1.65 -13.10 14.81
CA VAL A 33 -1.32 -14.18 15.76
C VAL A 33 -0.67 -13.60 17.03
N GLY A 34 0.26 -12.66 16.87
CA GLY A 34 0.89 -11.96 17.98
C GLY A 34 -0.10 -11.17 18.83
N ALA A 35 -1.05 -10.45 18.19
CA ALA A 35 -2.08 -9.70 18.88
C ALA A 35 -3.02 -10.59 19.70
N LEU A 36 -3.43 -11.73 19.12
CA LEU A 36 -4.25 -12.73 19.81
C LEU A 36 -3.51 -13.38 20.98
N TRP A 37 -2.23 -13.73 20.79
CA TRP A 37 -1.41 -14.33 21.85
C TRP A 37 -1.18 -13.35 23.00
N ALA A 38 -0.82 -12.10 22.69
CA ALA A 38 -0.59 -11.08 23.70
C ALA A 38 -1.87 -10.58 24.40
N GLY A 39 -3.06 -11.00 23.95
CA GLY A 39 -4.34 -10.56 24.51
C GLY A 39 -4.54 -9.05 24.37
N LEU A 40 -4.12 -8.48 23.24
CA LEU A 40 -4.25 -7.04 22.99
C LEU A 40 -5.72 -6.62 22.94
N LEU A 41 -5.95 -5.31 23.09
CA LEU A 41 -7.28 -4.73 23.04
C LEU A 41 -8.06 -5.17 21.78
N PRO A 42 -9.37 -5.42 21.86
CA PRO A 42 -10.20 -5.88 20.75
C PRO A 42 -10.07 -5.05 19.47
N GLU A 43 -9.87 -3.74 19.61
CA GLU A 43 -9.68 -2.80 18.51
C GLU A 43 -8.42 -3.11 17.69
N VAL A 44 -7.32 -3.46 18.37
CA VAL A 44 -6.05 -3.83 17.72
C VAL A 44 -6.20 -5.15 16.96
N ILE A 45 -6.89 -6.11 17.57
CA ILE A 45 -7.19 -7.40 16.93
C ILE A 45 -8.08 -7.19 15.70
N PHE A 46 -9.11 -6.34 15.80
CA PHE A 46 -10.00 -6.02 14.68
C PHE A 46 -9.24 -5.38 13.51
N LEU A 47 -8.34 -4.44 13.79
CA LEU A 47 -7.46 -3.85 12.77
C LEU A 47 -6.57 -4.90 12.11
N ALA A 48 -5.96 -5.80 12.89
CA ALA A 48 -5.11 -6.87 12.35
C ALA A 48 -5.89 -7.84 11.45
N VAL A 49 -7.12 -8.21 11.83
CA VAL A 49 -8.03 -9.00 10.99
C VAL A 49 -8.35 -8.25 9.68
N TRP A 50 -8.69 -6.97 9.78
CA TRP A 50 -8.99 -6.14 8.62
C TRP A 50 -7.83 -6.07 7.63
N PHE A 51 -6.60 -5.89 8.12
CA PHE A 51 -5.40 -5.88 7.29
C PHE A 51 -5.17 -7.23 6.59
N CYS A 52 -5.34 -8.35 7.30
CA CYS A 52 -5.27 -9.68 6.68
C CYS A 52 -6.28 -9.85 5.53
N ILE A 53 -7.53 -9.38 5.71
CA ILE A 53 -8.56 -9.44 4.67
C ILE A 53 -8.17 -8.54 3.49
N ALA A 54 -7.69 -7.33 3.75
CA ALA A 54 -7.25 -6.38 2.73
C ALA A 54 -6.16 -6.97 1.82
N ASP A 55 -5.17 -7.59 2.43
CA ASP A 55 -4.04 -8.18 1.74
C ASP A 55 -4.44 -9.43 0.95
N PHE A 56 -5.31 -10.26 1.52
CA PHE A 56 -5.92 -11.37 0.78
C PHE A 56 -6.64 -10.86 -0.48
N LEU A 57 -7.43 -9.79 -0.37
CA LEU A 57 -8.12 -9.19 -1.53
C LEU A 57 -7.15 -8.64 -2.58
N MET A 58 -6.02 -8.05 -2.16
CA MET A 58 -4.97 -7.60 -3.10
C MET A 58 -4.28 -8.76 -3.82
N ILE A 59 -4.04 -9.86 -3.13
CA ILE A 59 -3.47 -11.08 -3.72
C ILE A 59 -4.48 -11.71 -4.69
N ALA A 60 -5.74 -11.82 -4.29
CA ALA A 60 -6.81 -12.35 -5.13
C ALA A 60 -7.00 -11.49 -6.40
N SER A 61 -7.00 -10.16 -6.26
CA SER A 61 -7.11 -9.24 -7.39
C SER A 61 -5.90 -9.35 -8.32
N TYR A 62 -4.69 -9.54 -7.78
CA TYR A 62 -3.49 -9.80 -8.57
C TYR A 62 -3.69 -11.02 -9.46
N PHE A 63 -4.06 -12.17 -8.88
CA PHE A 63 -4.27 -13.40 -9.65
C PHE A 63 -5.39 -13.26 -10.69
N TYR A 64 -6.49 -12.59 -10.32
CA TYR A 64 -7.59 -12.34 -11.25
C TYR A 64 -7.14 -11.55 -12.48
N TYR A 65 -6.45 -10.43 -12.28
CA TYR A 65 -6.01 -9.56 -13.38
C TYR A 65 -4.85 -10.14 -14.19
N THR A 66 -4.00 -10.99 -13.60
CA THR A 66 -2.90 -11.63 -14.32
C THR A 66 -3.34 -12.90 -15.07
N LYS A 67 -4.28 -13.69 -14.55
CA LYS A 67 -4.59 -15.04 -15.09
C LYS A 67 -5.98 -15.17 -15.71
N VAL A 68 -6.99 -14.50 -15.16
CA VAL A 68 -8.41 -14.70 -15.54
C VAL A 68 -8.88 -13.64 -16.51
N TYR A 69 -8.62 -12.36 -16.20
CA TYR A 69 -9.03 -11.23 -17.01
C TYR A 69 -8.51 -11.27 -18.47
N PRO A 70 -7.22 -11.59 -18.73
CA PRO A 70 -6.70 -11.65 -20.09
C PRO A 70 -7.32 -12.77 -20.92
N LYS A 71 -7.83 -13.85 -20.31
CA LYS A 71 -8.48 -14.96 -21.02
C LYS A 71 -9.86 -14.56 -21.55
N HIS A 72 -10.61 -13.77 -20.79
CA HIS A 72 -11.96 -13.34 -21.13
C HIS A 72 -11.99 -12.10 -22.04
N HIS A 73 -10.91 -11.32 -22.08
CA HIS A 73 -10.82 -10.08 -22.84
C HIS A 73 -9.84 -10.14 -24.03
N LYS A 74 -9.46 -11.35 -24.49
CA LYS A 74 -8.81 -11.48 -25.80
C LYS A 74 -9.79 -11.01 -26.85
N LYS A 75 -9.54 -9.84 -27.47
CA LYS A 75 -10.22 -9.46 -28.71
C LYS A 75 -10.12 -10.65 -29.68
N PRO A 76 -11.21 -11.08 -30.33
CA PRO A 76 -11.10 -12.09 -31.36
C PRO A 76 -10.04 -11.61 -32.35
N LYS A 77 -9.00 -12.43 -32.57
CA LYS A 77 -8.03 -12.16 -33.63
C LYS A 77 -8.88 -12.05 -34.90
N ARG A 78 -9.04 -10.83 -35.44
CA ARG A 78 -9.54 -10.65 -36.80
C ARG A 78 -8.66 -11.55 -37.66
N ALA A 79 -9.24 -12.63 -38.18
CA ALA A 79 -8.57 -13.48 -39.12
C ALA A 79 -8.05 -12.57 -40.24
N SER A 80 -6.74 -12.60 -40.45
CA SER A 80 -6.10 -11.89 -41.55
C SER A 80 -6.62 -12.48 -42.86
N SER A 81 -7.73 -11.91 -43.37
CA SER A 81 -8.17 -12.14 -44.74
C SER A 81 -7.17 -11.45 -45.66
N ARG A 82 -6.30 -12.27 -46.22
CA ARG A 82 -5.38 -11.97 -47.30
C ARG A 82 -6.20 -11.57 -48.53
N GLY A 83 -6.21 -10.28 -48.92
CA GLY A 83 -6.82 -9.88 -50.20
C GLY A 83 -7.15 -8.39 -50.37
N SER A 84 -6.45 -7.77 -51.33
CA SER A 84 -6.86 -6.63 -52.17
C SER A 84 -6.83 -5.19 -51.64
N ARG A 85 -5.99 -4.40 -52.33
CA ARG A 85 -6.04 -2.95 -52.65
C ARG A 85 -7.41 -2.28 -52.46
N GLY A 86 -7.40 -1.10 -51.84
CA GLY A 86 -8.47 -0.11 -51.91
C GLY A 86 -8.21 1.08 -51.00
N SER A 87 -7.85 2.21 -51.59
CA SER A 87 -7.80 3.53 -50.96
C SER A 87 -9.17 3.89 -50.39
N HIS A 88 -9.24 4.26 -49.10
CA HIS A 88 -10.20 5.26 -48.61
C HIS A 88 -9.81 5.75 -47.22
N GLY A 89 -9.49 7.05 -47.14
CA GLY A 89 -9.33 7.76 -45.89
C GLY A 89 -10.59 7.63 -45.03
N SER A 90 -10.41 7.12 -43.82
CA SER A 90 -11.42 7.13 -42.77
C SER A 90 -10.74 7.72 -41.55
N HIS A 91 -11.17 8.93 -41.20
CA HIS A 91 -10.71 9.68 -40.04
C HIS A 91 -10.77 8.81 -38.77
N GLU A 92 -9.60 8.42 -38.26
CA GLU A 92 -9.47 7.80 -36.94
C GLU A 92 -9.41 8.90 -35.87
N ASN A 93 -10.51 9.65 -35.73
CA ASN A 93 -10.74 10.55 -34.60
C ASN A 93 -11.32 9.75 -33.44
N ALA A 94 -10.54 8.82 -32.90
CA ALA A 94 -10.76 8.33 -31.55
C ALA A 94 -9.76 9.08 -30.64
N PRO A 95 -10.19 9.74 -29.55
CA PRO A 95 -9.25 10.36 -28.65
C PRO A 95 -8.49 9.23 -27.94
N LEU A 96 -7.29 8.90 -28.42
CA LEU A 96 -6.35 7.98 -27.77
C LEU A 96 -5.67 8.62 -26.55
N LEU A 97 -6.29 9.66 -25.97
CA LEU A 97 -6.05 10.03 -24.58
C LEU A 97 -6.89 9.12 -23.69
N ARG A 98 -6.53 7.83 -23.64
CA ARG A 98 -6.71 7.06 -22.41
C ARG A 98 -5.75 7.66 -21.39
N ARG A 99 -6.17 8.81 -20.84
CA ARG A 99 -5.50 9.64 -19.85
C ARG A 99 -4.93 8.71 -18.79
N ARG A 100 -3.62 8.44 -18.87
CA ARG A 100 -2.83 7.83 -17.79
C ARG A 100 -2.76 8.85 -16.67
N SER A 101 -3.89 9.02 -15.99
CA SER A 101 -3.96 9.91 -14.86
C SER A 101 -3.43 9.15 -13.65
N SER A 102 -2.18 9.43 -13.30
CA SER A 102 -1.65 9.06 -11.99
C SER A 102 -2.65 9.56 -10.92
N THR A 103 -2.85 8.82 -9.84
CA THR A 103 -3.84 9.16 -8.79
C THR A 103 -3.70 10.62 -8.32
N LEU A 104 -2.47 11.15 -8.32
CA LEU A 104 -2.17 12.56 -8.05
C LEU A 104 -2.71 13.53 -9.10
N THR A 105 -2.64 13.18 -10.39
CA THR A 105 -3.11 14.01 -11.50
C THR A 105 -4.64 14.09 -11.54
N ASP A 106 -5.35 13.02 -11.20
CA ASP A 106 -6.82 13.06 -11.03
C ASP A 106 -7.22 13.89 -9.81
N ILE A 107 -6.51 13.75 -8.68
CA ILE A 107 -6.77 14.55 -7.48
C ILE A 107 -6.43 16.03 -7.69
N ALA A 108 -5.39 16.34 -8.47
CA ALA A 108 -4.99 17.72 -8.75
C ALA A 108 -5.81 18.39 -9.86
N LEU A 109 -6.57 17.65 -10.68
CA LEU A 109 -7.28 18.18 -11.85
C LEU A 109 -8.81 18.06 -11.81
N GLU A 110 -9.42 17.42 -10.81
CA GLU A 110 -10.89 17.40 -10.68
C GLU A 110 -11.40 18.37 -9.60
N PRO A 111 -12.19 19.39 -9.95
CA PRO A 111 -12.95 20.17 -8.99
C PRO A 111 -14.28 19.44 -8.71
N GLU A 112 -14.25 18.32 -7.97
CA GLU A 112 -15.46 17.77 -7.34
C GLU A 112 -15.29 17.76 -5.82
N TYR A 113 -15.64 18.89 -5.22
CA TYR A 113 -15.55 19.18 -3.78
C TYR A 113 -16.29 18.14 -2.90
N HIS A 114 -17.23 17.38 -3.45
CA HIS A 114 -18.00 16.33 -2.73
C HIS A 114 -17.33 14.93 -2.70
N SER A 115 -16.37 14.64 -3.58
CA SER A 115 -15.69 13.33 -3.68
C SER A 115 -14.50 13.21 -2.73
N ILE A 116 -13.79 14.31 -2.45
CA ILE A 116 -12.61 14.32 -1.56
C ILE A 116 -13.04 14.13 -0.09
N VAL A 117 -14.13 14.77 0.33
CA VAL A 117 -14.62 14.72 1.71
C VAL A 117 -15.07 13.32 2.08
N THR A 118 -15.86 12.68 1.24
CA THR A 118 -16.37 11.32 1.49
C THR A 118 -15.26 10.26 1.39
N ARG A 119 -14.31 10.42 0.47
CA ARG A 119 -13.29 9.40 0.20
C ARG A 119 -12.06 9.47 1.10
N TYR A 120 -11.73 10.65 1.63
CA TYR A 120 -10.53 10.85 2.43
C TYR A 120 -10.84 11.45 3.80
N VAL A 121 -11.64 12.52 3.87
CA VAL A 121 -11.85 13.26 5.13
C VAL A 121 -12.72 12.45 6.12
N LEU A 122 -13.80 11.83 5.65
CA LEU A 122 -14.71 11.03 6.47
C LEU A 122 -14.03 9.81 7.12
N PRO A 123 -13.28 8.98 6.37
CA PRO A 123 -12.50 7.89 6.97
C PRO A 123 -11.47 8.38 7.99
N ILE A 124 -10.80 9.50 7.73
CA ILE A 124 -9.83 10.08 8.67
C ILE A 124 -10.53 10.54 9.95
N ILE A 125 -11.64 11.27 9.84
CA ILE A 125 -12.44 11.70 11.00
C ILE A 125 -12.93 10.49 11.79
N PHE A 126 -13.42 9.46 11.12
CA PHE A 126 -13.89 8.24 11.76
C PHE A 126 -12.77 7.53 12.54
N VAL A 127 -11.58 7.38 11.95
CA VAL A 127 -10.43 6.77 12.62
C VAL A 127 -9.99 7.60 13.83
N VAL A 128 -9.91 8.93 13.68
CA VAL A 128 -9.56 9.83 14.78
C VAL A 128 -10.61 9.76 15.89
N ALA A 129 -11.90 9.80 15.56
CA ALA A 129 -12.99 9.70 16.53
C ALA A 129 -12.99 8.34 17.24
N ALA A 130 -12.79 7.23 16.53
CA ALA A 130 -12.67 5.91 17.12
C ALA A 130 -11.45 5.81 18.04
N GLY A 131 -10.31 6.40 17.67
CA GLY A 131 -9.12 6.47 18.52
C GLY A 131 -9.35 7.30 19.78
N VAL A 132 -10.01 8.46 19.68
CA VAL A 132 -10.37 9.30 20.82
C VAL A 132 -11.38 8.60 21.73
N LEU A 133 -12.42 7.96 21.17
CA LEU A 133 -13.40 7.20 21.95
C LEU A 133 -12.73 6.02 22.65
N GLY A 134 -11.90 5.24 21.95
CA GLY A 134 -11.12 4.15 22.54
C GLY A 134 -10.25 4.63 23.70
N PHE A 135 -9.57 5.77 23.54
CA PHE A 135 -8.79 6.40 24.62
C PHE A 135 -9.67 6.78 25.83
N LEU A 136 -10.82 7.41 25.60
CA LEU A 136 -11.73 7.84 26.66
C LEU A 136 -12.39 6.67 27.40
N PHE A 137 -12.61 5.53 26.74
CA PHE A 137 -13.19 4.34 27.37
C PHE A 137 -12.14 3.38 27.92
N SER A 138 -10.85 3.58 27.60
CA SER A 138 -9.77 2.70 28.05
C SER A 138 -9.54 2.72 29.57
N ASP A 139 -9.95 3.78 30.28
CA ASP A 139 -9.85 3.86 31.74
C ASP A 139 -10.75 2.85 32.47
N THR A 140 -11.77 2.29 31.81
CA THR A 140 -12.68 1.31 32.44
C THR A 140 -12.12 -0.11 32.42
N ALA A 141 -11.05 -0.37 31.66
CA ALA A 141 -10.39 -1.68 31.54
C ALA A 141 -9.03 -1.75 32.24
N ALA A 142 -8.58 -0.65 32.87
CA ALA A 142 -7.22 -0.48 33.38
C ALA A 142 -7.08 -0.66 34.90
N ASP A 143 -7.73 -1.67 35.48
CA ASP A 143 -7.46 -2.08 36.87
C ASP A 143 -7.25 -3.60 37.00
N ASP A 144 -6.26 -4.13 36.27
CA ASP A 144 -5.61 -5.38 36.62
C ASP A 144 -4.13 -5.06 36.91
N GLY A 145 -3.82 -4.83 38.18
CA GLY A 145 -2.51 -4.45 38.73
C GLY A 145 -1.36 -5.44 38.50
N LYS A 146 -1.04 -5.76 37.25
CA LYS A 146 0.17 -6.49 36.88
C LYS A 146 1.35 -5.52 36.82
N SER A 147 2.30 -5.70 37.74
CA SER A 147 3.57 -4.97 37.76
C SER A 147 4.32 -5.10 36.41
N PRO A 148 4.95 -4.02 35.90
CA PRO A 148 5.70 -4.05 34.66
C PRO A 148 7.11 -4.59 34.92
N SER A 149 7.29 -5.91 34.95
CA SER A 149 8.63 -6.46 35.16
C SER A 149 8.79 -7.92 34.72
N LYS A 150 8.89 -8.10 33.39
CA LYS A 150 9.89 -8.95 32.72
C LYS A 150 9.80 -8.68 31.22
N ILE A 151 10.94 -8.48 30.57
CA ILE A 151 10.99 -8.48 29.10
C ILE A 151 10.69 -9.92 28.69
N ASP A 152 9.44 -10.19 28.33
CA ASP A 152 9.09 -11.49 27.79
C ASP A 152 9.75 -11.64 26.42
N ALA A 153 10.63 -12.64 26.31
CA ALA A 153 11.42 -12.87 25.11
C ALA A 153 10.52 -13.19 23.90
N GLY A 154 9.35 -13.81 24.12
CA GLY A 154 8.40 -14.18 23.06
C GLY A 154 7.93 -12.99 22.22
N PRO A 155 7.23 -12.00 22.82
CA PRO A 155 6.79 -10.79 22.11
C PRO A 155 7.92 -10.04 21.39
N GLN A 156 9.11 -9.98 22.00
CA GLN A 156 10.27 -9.32 21.39
C GLN A 156 10.74 -10.06 20.13
N ILE A 157 10.88 -11.39 20.18
CA ILE A 157 11.29 -12.20 19.03
C ILE A 157 10.26 -12.07 17.89
N VAL A 158 8.97 -12.13 18.21
CA VAL A 158 7.89 -11.97 17.22
C VAL A 158 7.92 -10.57 16.62
N GLY A 159 8.13 -9.53 17.43
CA GLY A 159 8.26 -8.15 16.96
C GLY A 159 9.43 -7.96 15.99
N TYR A 160 10.61 -8.50 16.31
CA TYR A 160 11.77 -8.42 15.41
C TYR A 160 11.58 -9.24 14.13
N LEU A 161 10.95 -10.41 14.19
CA LEU A 161 10.65 -11.22 13.01
C LEU A 161 9.65 -10.49 12.09
N SER A 162 8.62 -9.88 12.67
CA SER A 162 7.64 -9.07 11.96
C SER A 162 8.29 -7.86 11.29
N ALA A 163 9.13 -7.12 12.03
CA ALA A 163 9.90 -6.00 11.47
C ALA A 163 10.77 -6.44 10.28
N LEU A 164 11.48 -7.58 10.40
CA LEU A 164 12.29 -8.12 9.31
C LEU A 164 11.47 -8.46 8.07
N LEU A 165 10.30 -9.08 8.25
CA LEU A 165 9.40 -9.42 7.13
C LEU A 165 8.83 -8.16 6.47
N TYR A 166 8.41 -7.17 7.25
CA TYR A 166 7.91 -5.93 6.70
C TYR A 166 8.97 -5.19 5.89
N LEU A 167 10.19 -5.03 6.41
CA LEU A 167 11.29 -4.42 5.66
C LEU A 167 11.63 -5.26 4.42
N GLY A 168 11.75 -6.58 4.60
CA GLY A 168 12.00 -7.54 3.53
C GLY A 168 10.96 -7.48 2.40
N ALA A 169 9.71 -7.15 2.70
CA ALA A 169 8.63 -7.06 1.71
C ALA A 169 8.86 -5.92 0.70
N ARG A 170 9.40 -4.77 1.12
CA ARG A 170 9.58 -3.58 0.26
C ARG A 170 10.67 -3.78 -0.78
N ILE A 171 11.70 -4.56 -0.44
CA ILE A 171 12.86 -4.84 -1.31
C ILE A 171 12.42 -5.38 -2.69
N PRO A 172 11.59 -6.43 -2.82
CA PRO A 172 11.04 -6.88 -4.09
C PRO A 172 10.40 -5.78 -4.94
N GLN A 173 9.65 -4.86 -4.32
CA GLN A 173 9.01 -3.76 -5.06
C GLN A 173 10.06 -2.76 -5.56
N ILE A 174 11.01 -2.36 -4.71
CA ILE A 174 12.10 -1.45 -5.07
C ILE A 174 12.90 -2.02 -6.26
N LEU A 175 13.24 -3.32 -6.19
CA LEU A 175 13.97 -4.01 -7.25
C LEU A 175 13.14 -4.13 -8.53
N GLN A 176 11.85 -4.45 -8.42
CA GLN A 176 10.96 -4.54 -9.58
C GLN A 176 10.83 -3.20 -10.30
N ASN A 177 10.64 -2.11 -9.55
CA ASN A 177 10.58 -0.75 -10.09
C ASN A 177 11.88 -0.40 -10.82
N HIS A 178 13.03 -0.71 -10.21
CA HIS A 178 14.34 -0.43 -10.81
C HIS A 178 14.56 -1.25 -12.10
N ARG A 179 14.22 -2.55 -12.08
CA ARG A 179 14.37 -3.44 -13.23
C ARG A 179 13.44 -3.04 -14.38
N ARG A 180 12.20 -2.64 -14.08
CA ARG A 180 11.22 -2.18 -15.08
C ARG A 180 11.48 -0.75 -15.56
N ARG A 181 12.33 0.01 -14.85
CA ARG A 181 12.53 1.46 -15.07
C ARG A 181 11.21 2.23 -15.13
N SER A 182 10.21 1.77 -14.37
CA SER A 182 8.86 2.32 -14.35
C SER A 182 8.16 1.97 -13.04
N VAL A 183 7.33 2.89 -12.57
CA VAL A 183 6.41 2.76 -11.42
C VAL A 183 4.95 2.65 -11.88
N GLU A 184 4.71 2.41 -13.17
CA GLU A 184 3.36 2.31 -13.69
C GLU A 184 2.57 1.16 -13.04
N GLY A 185 1.35 1.48 -12.59
CA GLY A 185 0.45 0.55 -11.88
C GLY A 185 0.69 0.48 -10.37
N LEU A 186 1.67 1.23 -9.87
CA LEU A 186 1.95 1.37 -8.43
C LEU A 186 1.21 2.60 -7.88
N SER A 187 0.54 2.44 -6.74
CA SER A 187 -0.22 3.51 -6.08
C SER A 187 0.69 4.32 -5.18
N LEU A 188 0.99 5.57 -5.56
CA LEU A 188 1.79 6.46 -4.70
C LEU A 188 1.11 6.72 -3.34
N LEU A 189 -0.21 6.87 -3.33
CA LEU A 189 -0.97 7.16 -2.10
C LEU A 189 -0.87 6.03 -1.08
N PHE A 190 -0.73 4.79 -1.54
CA PHE A 190 -0.52 3.65 -0.65
C PHE A 190 0.78 3.83 0.16
N PHE A 191 1.88 4.18 -0.50
CA PHE A 191 3.17 4.44 0.16
C PHE A 191 3.13 5.73 0.98
N LEU A 192 2.46 6.78 0.51
CA LEU A 192 2.30 8.03 1.28
C LEU A 192 1.61 7.79 2.63
N PHE A 193 0.48 7.07 2.64
CA PHE A 193 -0.24 6.78 3.87
C PHE A 193 0.53 5.79 4.77
N SER A 194 1.23 4.81 4.18
CA SER A 194 2.15 3.94 4.90
C SER A 194 3.22 4.76 5.63
N SER A 195 3.93 5.65 4.92
CA SER A 195 4.98 6.49 5.50
C SER A 195 4.45 7.41 6.58
N LEU A 196 3.29 8.04 6.37
CA LEU A 196 2.70 8.95 7.35
C LEU A 196 2.29 8.20 8.63
N GLY A 197 1.66 7.04 8.50
CA GLY A 197 1.29 6.21 9.65
C GLY A 197 2.51 5.70 10.42
N ASN A 198 3.56 5.30 9.73
CA ASN A 198 4.82 4.91 10.37
C ASN A 198 5.49 6.11 11.05
N LEU A 199 5.48 7.30 10.44
CA LEU A 199 6.05 8.51 11.03
C LEU A 199 5.33 8.90 12.33
N THR A 200 3.99 8.89 12.34
CA THR A 200 3.23 9.18 13.55
C THR A 200 3.43 8.09 14.62
N TYR A 201 3.52 6.83 14.21
CA TYR A 201 3.80 5.70 15.09
C TYR A 201 5.21 5.75 15.72
N ALA A 202 6.24 6.12 14.95
CA ALA A 202 7.58 6.32 15.49
C ALA A 202 7.61 7.55 16.41
N GLY A 203 6.92 8.63 16.01
CA GLY A 203 6.78 9.85 16.80
C GLY A 203 6.18 9.58 18.19
N GLN A 204 5.09 8.81 18.28
CA GLN A 204 4.50 8.49 19.59
C GLN A 204 5.49 7.72 20.49
N ILE A 205 6.32 6.81 19.96
CA ILE A 205 7.30 6.08 20.78
C ILE A 205 8.36 7.05 21.29
N LEU A 206 8.88 7.93 20.42
CA LEU A 206 9.97 8.84 20.77
C LEU A 206 9.54 9.98 21.69
N PHE A 207 8.30 10.47 21.57
CA PHE A 207 7.80 11.62 22.31
C PHE A 207 6.94 11.28 23.52
N TYR A 208 6.47 10.03 23.69
CA TYR A 208 5.67 9.64 24.84
C TYR A 208 6.50 9.51 26.13
N ARG A 209 7.63 8.79 26.06
CA ARG A 209 8.52 8.61 27.21
C ARG A 209 9.97 8.44 26.75
N SER A 210 10.87 9.28 27.27
CA SER A 210 12.29 9.27 26.90
C SER A 210 13.15 8.32 27.76
N ASP A 211 12.55 7.35 28.45
CA ASP A 211 13.33 6.39 29.24
C ASP A 211 13.93 5.30 28.34
N SER A 212 15.20 4.99 28.57
CA SER A 212 15.92 4.02 27.74
C SER A 212 15.32 2.62 27.79
N GLN A 213 14.68 2.24 28.90
CA GLN A 213 14.02 0.93 29.02
C GLN A 213 12.80 0.83 28.11
N TYR A 214 11.94 1.85 28.08
CA TYR A 214 10.80 1.93 27.17
C TYR A 214 11.21 1.97 25.70
N ILE A 215 12.27 2.72 25.36
CA ILE A 215 12.78 2.77 23.98
C ILE A 215 13.31 1.40 23.56
N VAL A 216 14.06 0.71 24.43
CA VAL A 216 14.56 -0.65 24.16
C VAL A 216 13.41 -1.65 24.05
N LEU A 217 12.38 -1.52 24.91
CA LEU A 217 11.19 -2.36 24.84
C LEU A 217 10.50 -2.21 23.48
N ASN A 218 10.39 -0.98 22.96
CA ASN A 218 9.71 -0.69 21.69
C ASN A 218 10.63 -0.71 20.46
N LEU A 219 11.89 -1.14 20.61
CA LEU A 219 12.92 -0.93 19.60
C LEU A 219 12.64 -1.70 18.30
N SER A 220 12.06 -2.89 18.38
CA SER A 220 11.67 -3.69 17.20
C SER A 220 10.64 -2.97 16.33
N TRP A 221 9.61 -2.41 16.96
CA TRP A 221 8.59 -1.60 16.29
C TRP A 221 9.14 -0.28 15.75
N LEU A 222 10.03 0.38 16.50
CA LEU A 222 10.69 1.62 16.05
C LEU A 222 11.57 1.36 14.82
N LEU A 223 12.34 0.27 14.84
CA LEU A 223 13.19 -0.14 13.71
C LEU A 223 12.34 -0.44 12.47
N GLY A 224 11.27 -1.22 12.62
CA GLY A 224 10.35 -1.53 11.52
C GLY A 224 9.71 -0.28 10.93
N SER A 225 9.29 0.65 11.78
CA SER A 225 8.67 1.90 11.36
C SER A 225 9.67 2.81 10.61
N LEU A 226 10.82 3.12 11.21
CA LEU A 226 11.83 3.96 10.59
C LEU A 226 12.39 3.35 9.31
N GLY A 227 12.63 2.03 9.29
CA GLY A 227 13.07 1.34 8.09
C GLY A 227 12.04 1.42 6.97
N THR A 228 10.75 1.27 7.28
CA THR A 228 9.67 1.41 6.28
C THR A 228 9.64 2.82 5.68
N ILE A 229 9.82 3.87 6.50
CA ILE A 229 9.89 5.26 6.02
C ILE A 229 11.07 5.45 5.05
N LEU A 230 12.23 4.87 5.37
CA LEU A 230 13.40 4.93 4.50
C LEU A 230 13.17 4.22 3.17
N GLU A 231 12.59 3.03 3.19
CA GLU A 231 12.27 2.23 1.99
C GLU A 231 11.20 2.90 1.12
N ASP A 232 10.13 3.42 1.72
CA ASP A 232 9.12 4.20 1.02
C ASP A 232 9.75 5.48 0.41
N GLY A 233 10.72 6.10 1.09
CA GLY A 233 11.53 7.20 0.56
C GLY A 233 12.26 6.85 -0.74
N ILE A 234 12.84 5.64 -0.83
CA ILE A 234 13.44 5.13 -2.07
C ILE A 234 12.39 5.01 -3.17
N ILE A 235 11.20 4.50 -2.84
CA ILE A 235 10.08 4.38 -3.80
C ILE A 235 9.62 5.77 -4.27
N PHE A 236 9.54 6.77 -3.40
CA PHE A 236 9.23 8.15 -3.80
C PHE A 236 10.26 8.73 -4.76
N VAL A 237 11.54 8.47 -4.53
CA VAL A 237 12.61 8.84 -5.47
C VAL A 237 12.43 8.13 -6.81
N GLN A 238 12.06 6.84 -6.82
CA GLN A 238 11.75 6.11 -8.06
C GLN A 238 10.53 6.70 -8.78
N PHE A 239 9.49 7.13 -8.06
CA PHE A 239 8.35 7.84 -8.64
C PHE A 239 8.79 9.14 -9.31
N TYR A 240 9.70 9.90 -8.70
CA TYR A 240 10.24 11.13 -9.29
C TYR A 240 11.08 10.85 -10.55
N ILE A 241 12.04 9.92 -10.48
CA ILE A 241 12.96 9.61 -11.59
C ILE A 241 12.22 9.03 -12.79
N TYR A 242 11.34 8.05 -12.58
CA TYR A 242 10.70 7.33 -13.68
C TYR A 242 9.49 8.06 -14.27
N LYS A 243 8.98 9.11 -13.62
CA LYS A 243 8.00 10.02 -14.22
C LYS A 243 8.55 10.73 -15.46
N GLY A 244 9.84 11.09 -15.45
CA GLY A 244 10.49 11.79 -16.58
C GLY A 244 10.81 10.88 -17.78
N HIS A 245 11.05 9.58 -17.56
CA HIS A 245 11.34 8.64 -18.65
C HIS A 245 10.16 8.42 -19.60
N HIS A 246 8.92 8.43 -19.09
CA HIS A 246 7.74 8.31 -19.94
C HIS A 246 7.51 9.55 -20.81
N GLN A 247 7.71 10.76 -20.26
CA GLN A 247 7.57 12.00 -21.02
C GLN A 247 8.60 12.11 -22.15
N HIS A 248 9.84 11.66 -21.93
CA HIS A 248 10.87 11.66 -22.97
C HIS A 248 10.59 10.61 -24.06
N LEU A 249 10.13 9.41 -23.70
CA LEU A 249 9.76 8.39 -24.70
C LEU A 249 8.53 8.81 -25.53
N GLU A 250 7.52 9.40 -24.90
CA GLU A 250 6.35 9.94 -25.62
C GLU A 250 6.74 11.12 -26.52
N ALA A 251 7.64 12.00 -26.08
CA ALA A 251 8.15 13.10 -26.91
C ALA A 251 9.00 12.65 -28.10
N VAL A 252 9.71 11.52 -27.99
CA VAL A 252 10.49 10.94 -29.10
C VAL A 252 9.62 10.12 -30.06
N VAL A 253 8.52 9.55 -29.57
CA VAL A 253 7.61 8.67 -30.36
C VAL A 253 6.41 9.42 -30.93
N SER A 254 6.11 10.63 -30.47
CA SER A 254 5.08 11.50 -31.05
C SER A 254 5.70 12.35 -32.17
N PRO A 255 5.40 12.08 -33.46
CA PRO A 255 5.87 12.88 -34.59
C PRO A 255 5.24 14.28 -34.64
#